data_AF-A0A2P4XXC7-F1
#
_entry.id   AF-A0A2P4XXC7-F1
#
_cell.length_a   1.000
_cell.length_b   1.000
_cell.length_c   1.000
_cell.angle_alpha   90.00
_cell.angle_beta   90.00
_cell.angle_gamma   90.00
#
_symmetry.space_group_name_H-M   'P 1'
#
loop_
_entity.id
_entity.type
_entity.pdbx_description
1 polymer ?
#
loop_
_entity_poly.entity_id
_entity_poly.type
_entity_poly.pdbx_seq_one_letter_code
_entity_poly.pdbx_strand_id
1 'polypeptide(L)'
;MRTLSALLDDDLEDDEQLPEECRALFEHVAAAASKDAKDLGDEDAAQLEQTRRNEFLCVECQVHEAELFCEQCHDYFCELCCGGQHRKGNRRKHTFQPRFPASKAPPAVEANATTMDVEMETRDAVDYD
;
A
#
# COMPACT_ATOMS: atom_id res chain seq x y z
N MET A 1 41.43 -12.81 11.66
CA MET A 1 39.98 -12.78 11.40
C MET A 1 39.77 -11.72 10.33
N ARG A 2 39.38 -12.10 9.12
CA ARG A 2 39.14 -11.14 8.03
C ARG A 2 37.88 -10.34 8.41
N THR A 3 37.94 -9.01 8.29
CA THR A 3 36.79 -8.13 8.57
C THR A 3 35.77 -8.26 7.45
N LEU A 4 34.48 -8.09 7.76
CA LEU A 4 33.41 -8.11 6.76
C LEU A 4 33.65 -7.11 5.62
N SER A 5 34.33 -5.99 5.89
CA SER A 5 34.75 -5.02 4.87
C SER A 5 35.74 -5.62 3.86
N ALA A 6 36.74 -6.39 4.32
CA ALA A 6 37.72 -7.03 3.44
C ALA A 6 37.15 -8.22 2.65
N LEU A 7 35.89 -8.62 2.88
CA LEU A 7 35.16 -9.59 2.07
C LEU A 7 34.24 -8.91 1.04
N LEU A 8 34.02 -7.61 1.18
CA LEU A 8 33.18 -6.80 0.29
C LEU A 8 34.01 -5.94 -0.68
N ASP A 9 35.31 -5.76 -0.39
CA ASP A 9 36.23 -4.97 -1.22
C ASP A 9 36.90 -5.79 -2.35
N ASP A 10 36.86 -7.14 -2.31
CA ASP A 10 37.47 -8.02 -3.35
C ASP A 10 36.51 -8.33 -4.54
N ASP A 11 35.24 -7.91 -4.48
CA ASP A 11 34.21 -8.16 -5.53
C ASP A 11 33.87 -6.90 -6.36
N LEU A 12 34.59 -5.79 -6.18
CA LEU A 12 34.30 -4.51 -6.87
C LEU A 12 35.21 -4.18 -8.06
N GLU A 13 36.16 -5.05 -8.40
CA GLU A 13 37.02 -4.87 -9.60
C GLU A 13 36.72 -5.86 -10.74
N ASP A 14 35.81 -6.80 -10.55
CA ASP A 14 35.13 -7.51 -11.64
C ASP A 14 33.70 -6.95 -11.74
N ASP A 15 33.62 -5.72 -12.27
CA ASP A 15 32.41 -5.18 -12.89
C ASP A 15 32.14 -6.08 -14.11
N GLU A 16 31.67 -7.30 -13.84
CA GLU A 16 31.42 -8.34 -14.82
C GLU A 16 30.43 -7.73 -15.80
N GLN A 17 30.95 -7.27 -16.94
CA GLN A 17 30.16 -6.81 -18.05
C GLN A 17 29.21 -7.96 -18.36
N LEU A 18 27.97 -7.82 -17.89
CA LEU A 18 26.85 -8.69 -18.22
C LEU A 18 27.04 -9.11 -19.67
N PRO A 19 27.25 -10.41 -19.95
CA PRO A 19 27.58 -10.91 -21.27
C PRO A 19 26.73 -10.21 -22.33
N GLU A 20 27.31 -9.89 -23.48
CA GLU A 20 26.67 -9.06 -24.51
C GLU A 20 25.26 -9.57 -24.88
N GLU A 21 25.05 -10.89 -24.78
CA GLU A 21 23.77 -11.58 -24.85
C GLU A 21 22.73 -11.09 -23.82
N CYS A 22 23.08 -10.92 -22.55
CA CYS A 22 22.19 -10.41 -21.51
C CYS A 22 21.86 -8.94 -21.73
N ARG A 23 22.83 -8.11 -22.12
CA ARG A 23 22.57 -6.69 -22.45
C ARG A 23 21.63 -6.56 -23.65
N ALA A 24 21.84 -7.37 -24.70
CA ALA A 24 20.95 -7.42 -25.84
C ALA A 24 19.53 -7.86 -25.45
N LEU A 25 19.40 -8.85 -24.56
CA LEU A 25 18.09 -9.27 -24.03
C LEU A 25 17.39 -8.15 -23.26
N PHE A 26 18.09 -7.42 -22.39
CA PHE A 26 17.53 -6.28 -21.66
C PHE A 26 17.16 -5.11 -22.60
N GLU A 27 17.96 -4.84 -23.63
CA GLU A 27 17.62 -3.84 -24.66
C GLU A 27 16.40 -4.26 -25.48
N HIS A 28 16.26 -5.54 -25.84
CA HIS A 28 15.08 -6.04 -26.53
C HIS A 28 13.82 -5.94 -25.67
N VAL A 29 13.91 -6.23 -24.36
CA VAL A 29 12.79 -6.07 -23.42
C VAL A 29 12.44 -4.60 -23.20
N ALA A 30 13.43 -3.73 -23.03
CA ALA A 30 13.21 -2.29 -22.89
C ALA A 30 12.63 -1.66 -24.17
N ALA A 31 13.11 -2.10 -25.34
CA ALA A 31 12.57 -1.68 -26.64
C ALA A 31 11.17 -2.25 -26.90
N ALA A 32 10.85 -3.45 -26.43
CA ALA A 32 9.51 -4.02 -26.47
C ALA A 32 8.56 -3.21 -25.58
N ALA A 33 8.93 -2.95 -24.32
CA ALA A 33 8.18 -2.08 -23.41
C ALA A 33 7.96 -0.66 -23.97
N SER A 34 8.92 -0.15 -24.75
CA SER A 34 8.81 1.14 -25.43
C SER A 34 7.94 1.11 -26.69
N LYS A 35 7.75 -0.06 -27.31
CA LYS A 35 6.87 -0.26 -28.48
C LYS A 35 5.43 -0.52 -28.05
N ASP A 36 5.21 -1.24 -26.95
CA ASP A 36 3.90 -1.40 -26.32
C ASP A 36 3.33 -0.04 -25.85
N ALA A 37 4.19 0.94 -25.54
CA ALA A 37 3.76 2.30 -25.21
C ALA A 37 3.33 3.17 -26.42
N LYS A 38 3.56 2.74 -27.68
CA LYS A 38 3.31 3.56 -28.89
C LYS A 38 2.15 3.10 -29.77
N ASP A 39 1.54 1.95 -29.50
CA ASP A 39 0.36 1.43 -30.24
C ASP A 39 -0.94 1.47 -29.42
N LEU A 40 -0.89 2.03 -28.21
CA LEU A 40 -2.09 2.31 -27.43
C LEU A 40 -2.68 3.63 -27.95
N GLY A 41 -3.76 3.51 -28.74
CA GLY A 41 -4.54 4.65 -29.21
C GLY A 41 -4.95 5.59 -28.06
N ASP A 42 -5.22 6.85 -28.40
CA ASP A 42 -5.59 7.96 -27.50
C ASP A 42 -6.75 7.62 -26.52
N GLU A 43 -7.50 6.56 -26.79
CA GLU A 43 -8.63 6.05 -26.00
C GLU A 43 -8.20 5.19 -24.78
N ASP A 44 -6.96 4.67 -24.76
CA ASP A 44 -6.50 3.65 -23.80
C ASP A 44 -5.77 4.24 -22.58
N ALA A 45 -5.23 5.47 -22.69
CA ALA A 45 -4.49 6.12 -21.61
C ALA A 45 -5.36 6.38 -20.35
N ALA A 46 -6.61 6.79 -20.54
CA ALA A 46 -7.56 7.01 -19.45
C ALA A 46 -7.94 5.68 -18.76
N GLN A 47 -8.09 4.60 -19.53
CA GLN A 47 -8.36 3.26 -19.02
C GLN A 47 -7.20 2.75 -18.15
N LEU A 48 -5.96 2.94 -18.60
CA LEU A 48 -4.74 2.54 -17.87
C LEU A 48 -4.48 3.35 -16.60
N GLU A 49 -4.91 4.62 -16.57
CA GLU A 49 -4.82 5.41 -15.36
C GLU A 49 -5.92 5.03 -14.35
N GLN A 50 -7.13 4.74 -14.84
CA GLN A 50 -8.24 4.25 -14.03
C GLN A 50 -7.93 2.89 -13.39
N THR A 51 -7.33 1.95 -14.15
CA THR A 51 -6.91 0.64 -13.62
C THR A 51 -5.85 0.79 -12.53
N ARG A 52 -4.85 1.65 -12.73
CA ARG A 52 -3.83 1.96 -11.72
C ARG A 52 -4.39 2.60 -10.45
N ARG A 53 -5.40 3.46 -10.56
CA ARG A 53 -6.10 4.02 -9.38
C ARG A 53 -6.94 2.97 -8.65
N ASN A 54 -7.49 2.00 -9.38
CA ASN A 54 -8.38 0.98 -8.83
C ASN A 54 -7.63 -0.20 -8.19
N GLU A 55 -6.37 -0.42 -8.54
CA GLU A 55 -5.55 -1.54 -8.05
C GLU A 55 -5.43 -1.59 -6.52
N PHE A 56 -5.66 -0.47 -5.84
CA PHE A 56 -5.53 -0.34 -4.40
C PHE A 56 -6.82 0.06 -3.68
N LEU A 57 -7.96 -0.08 -4.35
CA LEU A 57 -9.25 0.04 -3.69
C LEU A 57 -9.62 -1.28 -3.02
N CYS A 58 -10.40 -1.20 -1.95
CA CYS A 58 -10.97 -2.37 -1.31
C CYS A 58 -11.81 -3.16 -2.33
N VAL A 59 -11.51 -4.45 -2.49
CA VAL A 59 -12.19 -5.32 -3.48
C VAL A 59 -13.70 -5.44 -3.24
N GLU A 60 -14.14 -5.32 -1.99
CA GLU A 60 -15.54 -5.50 -1.59
C GLU A 60 -16.39 -4.24 -1.82
N CYS A 61 -15.89 -3.08 -1.39
CA CYS A 61 -16.68 -1.85 -1.47
C CYS A 61 -16.30 -0.97 -2.65
N GLN A 62 -15.07 -1.05 -3.15
CA GLN A 62 -14.53 -0.20 -4.22
C GLN A 62 -14.67 1.32 -3.96
N VAL A 63 -14.92 1.71 -2.71
CA VAL A 63 -15.11 3.12 -2.29
C VAL A 63 -13.88 3.64 -1.55
N HIS A 64 -13.32 2.82 -0.66
CA HIS A 64 -12.19 3.19 0.18
C HIS A 64 -10.91 2.54 -0.32
N GLU A 65 -9.78 3.22 -0.09
CA GLU A 65 -8.46 2.64 -0.29
C GLU A 65 -8.30 1.43 0.63
N ALA A 66 -7.58 0.42 0.14
CA ALA A 66 -7.26 -0.75 0.93
C ALA A 66 -6.07 -0.46 1.85
N GLU A 67 -6.23 -0.85 3.11
CA GLU A 67 -5.24 -0.71 4.16
C GLU A 67 -4.60 -2.06 4.50
N LEU A 68 -5.28 -3.15 4.16
CA LEU A 68 -4.89 -4.51 4.51
C LEU A 68 -4.90 -5.40 3.26
N PHE A 69 -3.85 -6.20 3.12
CA PHE A 69 -3.77 -7.29 2.16
C PHE A 69 -3.93 -8.63 2.88
N CYS A 70 -4.84 -9.47 2.43
CA CYS A 70 -5.03 -10.82 2.98
C CYS A 70 -4.22 -11.85 2.19
N GLU A 71 -3.28 -12.52 2.84
CA GLU A 71 -2.36 -13.46 2.17
C GLU A 71 -3.05 -14.72 1.63
N GLN A 72 -4.19 -15.12 2.21
CA GLN A 72 -4.94 -16.32 1.79
C GLN A 72 -6.03 -16.03 0.77
N CYS A 73 -6.61 -14.83 0.80
CA CYS A 73 -7.56 -14.40 -0.22
C CYS A 73 -6.84 -13.84 -1.46
N HIS A 74 -5.59 -13.39 -1.29
CA HIS A 74 -4.80 -12.69 -2.30
C HIS A 74 -5.47 -11.38 -2.76
N ASP A 75 -6.17 -10.73 -1.83
CA ASP A 75 -7.04 -9.58 -2.10
C ASP A 75 -6.79 -8.42 -1.12
N TYR A 76 -7.11 -7.21 -1.58
CA TYR A 76 -6.99 -5.96 -0.84
C TYR A 76 -8.32 -5.52 -0.22
N PHE A 77 -8.30 -5.16 1.08
CA PHE A 77 -9.48 -4.75 1.83
C PHE A 77 -9.23 -3.47 2.63
N CYS A 78 -10.28 -2.66 2.83
CA CYS A 78 -10.30 -1.67 3.90
C CYS A 78 -10.55 -2.34 5.26
N GLU A 79 -10.27 -1.64 6.36
CA GLU A 79 -10.39 -2.21 7.73
C GLU A 79 -11.80 -2.76 8.01
N LEU A 80 -12.85 -2.03 7.61
CA LEU A 80 -14.24 -2.44 7.85
C LEU A 80 -14.61 -3.72 7.10
N CYS A 81 -14.30 -3.78 5.80
CA CYS A 81 -14.58 -4.97 4.98
C CYS A 81 -13.74 -6.16 5.44
N CYS A 82 -12.49 -5.93 5.83
CA CYS A 82 -11.64 -6.98 6.40
C CYS A 82 -12.28 -7.56 7.66
N GLY A 83 -12.70 -6.71 8.60
CA GLY A 83 -13.40 -7.13 9.82
C GLY A 83 -14.72 -7.85 9.54
N GLY A 84 -15.48 -7.45 8.54
CA GLY A 84 -16.71 -8.14 8.13
C GLY A 84 -16.46 -9.54 7.57
N GLN A 85 -15.59 -9.64 6.57
CA GLN A 85 -15.34 -10.86 5.81
C GLN A 85 -14.51 -11.89 6.59
N HIS A 86 -13.62 -11.43 7.47
CA HIS A 86 -12.68 -12.30 8.19
C HIS A 86 -13.05 -12.55 9.65
N ARG A 87 -14.20 -12.04 10.14
CA ARG A 87 -14.65 -12.29 11.53
C ARG A 87 -15.20 -13.69 11.77
N LYS A 88 -15.60 -14.44 10.73
CA LYS A 88 -16.29 -15.74 10.89
C LYS A 88 -15.58 -16.88 10.16
N GLY A 89 -15.74 -18.09 10.70
CA GLY A 89 -15.31 -19.33 10.05
C GLY A 89 -13.80 -19.46 9.95
N ASN A 90 -13.33 -20.08 8.87
CA ASN A 90 -11.91 -20.35 8.64
C ASN A 90 -11.10 -19.08 8.30
N ARG A 91 -11.78 -18.03 7.82
CA ARG A 91 -11.17 -16.76 7.42
C ARG A 91 -10.61 -15.95 8.60
N ARG A 92 -10.98 -16.30 9.83
CA ARG A 92 -10.42 -15.70 11.06
C ARG A 92 -8.94 -16.01 11.28
N LYS A 93 -8.44 -17.08 10.67
CA LYS A 93 -7.04 -17.51 10.77
C LYS A 93 -6.19 -16.93 9.64
N HIS A 94 -6.79 -16.11 8.79
CA HIS A 94 -6.06 -15.45 7.73
C HIS A 94 -5.06 -14.45 8.32
N THR A 95 -3.95 -14.31 7.63
CA THR A 95 -2.86 -13.38 7.96
C THR A 95 -2.99 -12.16 7.06
N PHE A 96 -2.66 -11.00 7.64
CA PHE A 96 -2.84 -9.73 6.97
C PHE A 96 -1.53 -8.94 7.01
N GLN A 97 -1.22 -8.30 5.89
CA GLN A 97 -0.12 -7.35 5.80
C GLN A 97 -0.68 -5.93 5.68
N PRO A 98 -0.15 -4.97 6.46
CA PRO A 98 -0.51 -3.57 6.28
C PRO A 98 0.03 -3.06 4.95
N ARG A 99 -0.78 -2.29 4.25
CA ARG A 99 -0.42 -1.66 2.99
C ARG A 99 -0.18 -0.17 3.25
N PHE A 100 1.06 0.26 3.11
CA PHE A 100 1.40 1.67 3.21
C PHE A 100 1.12 2.35 1.86
N PRO A 101 0.32 3.43 1.82
CA PRO A 101 0.18 4.21 0.60
C PRO A 101 1.56 4.76 0.22
N ALA A 102 1.91 4.70 -1.06
CA ALA A 102 3.13 5.28 -1.59
C ALA A 102 3.07 6.80 -1.39
N SER A 103 3.59 7.26 -0.25
CA SER A 103 3.84 8.64 0.16
C SER A 103 3.27 9.70 -0.78
N LYS A 104 1.98 10.00 -0.65
CA LYS A 104 1.59 11.42 -0.66
C LYS A 104 1.86 11.89 0.76
N ALA A 105 2.54 13.03 0.89
CA ALA A 105 2.73 13.71 2.16
C ALA A 105 1.45 13.63 2.99
N PRO A 106 1.54 13.40 4.32
CA PRO A 106 0.37 13.19 5.15
C PRO A 106 -0.65 14.31 4.86
N PRO A 107 -1.95 14.00 4.65
CA PRO A 107 -2.94 15.04 4.78
C PRO A 107 -2.73 15.63 6.16
N ALA A 108 -2.49 16.93 6.24
CA ALA A 108 -2.37 17.63 7.51
C ALA A 108 -3.64 17.31 8.30
N VAL A 109 -3.50 16.38 9.25
CA VAL A 109 -4.51 16.09 10.24
C VAL A 109 -4.53 17.33 11.13
N GLU A 110 -5.40 18.28 10.77
CA GLU A 110 -5.79 19.35 11.68
C GLU A 110 -6.47 18.68 12.87
N ALA A 111 -5.67 18.42 13.90
CA ALA A 111 -6.14 18.06 15.21
C ALA A 111 -6.86 19.27 15.81
N ASN A 112 -8.10 19.53 15.37
CA ASN A 112 -9.01 20.33 16.15
C ASN A 112 -9.59 19.45 17.26
N ALA A 113 -8.77 19.27 18.30
CA ALA A 113 -9.26 18.87 19.61
C ALA A 113 -9.98 20.07 20.23
N THR A 114 -11.24 20.29 19.83
CA THR A 114 -12.16 21.11 20.62
C THR A 114 -12.55 20.26 21.83
N THR A 115 -11.79 20.41 22.91
CA THR A 115 -12.25 20.04 24.25
C THR A 115 -13.39 21.00 24.60
N MET A 116 -14.64 20.57 24.46
CA MET A 116 -15.73 21.27 25.12
C MET A 116 -15.67 20.91 26.60
N ASP A 117 -15.20 21.86 27.39
CA ASP A 117 -15.39 21.89 28.83
C ASP A 117 -16.89 21.81 29.13
N VAL A 118 -17.35 20.66 29.62
CA VAL A 118 -18.68 20.53 30.23
C VAL A 118 -18.50 20.80 31.72
N GLU A 119 -18.68 22.06 32.12
CA GLU A 119 -18.89 22.42 33.51
C GLU A 119 -20.15 21.72 34.02
N MET A 120 -19.95 20.67 34.82
CA MET A 120 -21.02 19.99 35.54
C MET A 120 -21.39 20.83 36.76
N GLU A 121 -22.35 21.75 36.59
CA GLU A 121 -22.94 22.48 37.71
C GLU A 121 -23.61 21.49 38.68
N THR A 122 -23.26 21.66 39.95
CA THR A 122 -23.71 20.89 41.10
C THR A 122 -25.22 20.92 41.22
N ARG A 123 -25.89 19.77 41.11
CA ARG A 123 -27.29 19.64 41.50
C ARG A 123 -27.40 19.81 43.01
N ASP A 124 -28.05 20.89 43.42
CA ASP A 124 -28.54 21.16 44.75
C ASP A 124 -29.25 19.93 45.36
N ALA A 125 -28.94 19.67 46.62
CA ALA A 125 -29.58 18.69 47.45
C ALA A 125 -31.06 19.04 47.61
N VAL A 126 -31.94 18.16 47.12
CA VAL A 126 -33.35 18.16 47.52
C VAL A 126 -33.45 17.58 48.92
N ASP A 127 -33.80 18.46 49.86
CA ASP A 127 -34.32 18.18 51.20
C ASP A 127 -35.40 17.09 51.14
N TYR A 128 -35.26 16.04 51.95
CA TYR A 128 -36.30 15.05 52.20
C TYR A 128 -36.67 15.16 53.69
N ASP A 129 -37.97 15.41 53.91
CA ASP A 129 -38.70 15.64 55.16
C ASP A 129 -38.27 14.79 56.38
#